data_AF-A0A1Q8ZRQ4-F1
#
_entry.id   AF-A0A1Q8ZRQ4-F1
#
_cell.length_a   1.000
_cell.length_b   1.000
_cell.length_c   1.000
_cell.angle_alpha   90.00
_cell.angle_beta   90.00
_cell.angle_gamma   90.00
#
_symmetry.space_group_name_H-M   'P 1'
#
loop_
_entity.id
_entity.type
_entity.pdbx_description
1 polymer ?
#
loop_
_entity_poly.entity_id
_entity_poly.type
_entity_poly.pdbx_seq_one_letter_code
_entity_poly.pdbx_strand_id
1 'polypeptide(L)' 'MKVRFTEDFDYRPTPACTIAYKAGMVETVKRACGEDAVAKGKAVEVMPRGRKAKAVKEEQANGDQQ' A
#
# COMPACT_ATOMS: atom_id res chain seq x y z
N MET A 1 8.76 -4.40 -4.82
CA MET A 1 7.77 -3.98 -5.84
C MET A 1 7.16 -2.70 -5.33
N LYS A 2 7.09 -1.63 -6.12
CA LYS A 2 6.49 -0.37 -5.67
C LYS A 2 5.03 -0.38 -6.10
N VAL A 3 4.13 -0.30 -5.14
CA VAL A 3 2.69 -0.29 -5.40
C VAL A 3 2.06 0.93 -4.73
N ARG A 4 0.99 1.43 -5.34
CA ARG A 4 0.14 2.46 -4.78
C ARG A 4 -1.15 1.80 -4.34
N PHE A 5 -1.43 1.83 -3.05
CA PHE A 5 -2.71 1.37 -2.53
C PHE A 5 -3.78 2.38 -2.92
N THR A 6 -4.86 1.90 -3.53
CA THR A 6 -6.05 2.69 -3.89
C THR A 6 -7.17 2.50 -2.88
N GLU A 7 -7.11 1.42 -2.10
CA GLU A 7 -8.04 1.08 -1.03
C GLU A 7 -7.27 0.67 0.24
N ASP A 8 -8.01 0.58 1.35
CA ASP A 8 -7.54 -0.04 2.59
C ASP A 8 -7.21 -1.53 2.41
N PHE A 9 -6.00 -1.92 2.83
CA PHE A 9 -5.51 -3.29 2.74
C PHE A 9 -4.77 -3.69 4.02
N ASP A 10 -5.29 -4.68 4.73
CA ASP A 10 -4.63 -5.29 5.88
C ASP A 10 -3.76 -6.47 5.45
N TYR A 11 -2.44 -6.30 5.51
CA TYR A 11 -1.48 -7.35 5.23
C TYR A 11 -0.95 -7.96 6.53
N ARG A 12 -1.07 -9.29 6.65
CA ARG A 12 -0.60 -10.03 7.84
C ARG A 12 0.49 -11.03 7.44
N PRO A 13 1.77 -10.62 7.38
CA PRO A 13 2.87 -11.52 7.06
C PRO A 13 3.17 -12.51 8.19
N THR A 14 2.93 -12.11 9.44
CA THR A 14 3.06 -12.94 10.64
C THR A 14 1.82 -12.72 11.52
N PRO A 15 1.40 -13.71 12.34
CA PRO A 15 0.25 -13.54 13.23
C PRO A 15 0.48 -12.44 14.29
N ALA A 16 1.73 -12.05 14.54
CA ALA A 16 2.11 -10.98 15.44
C ALA A 16 2.10 -9.58 14.79
N CYS A 17 2.01 -9.48 13.44
CA CYS A 17 2.08 -8.19 12.76
C CYS A 17 0.96 -8.05 11.73
N THR A 18 0.15 -7.00 11.88
CA THR A 18 -0.80 -6.54 10.87
C THR A 18 -0.34 -5.18 10.37
N ILE A 19 -0.10 -5.08 9.07
CA ILE A 19 0.26 -3.84 8.40
C ILE A 19 -1.00 -3.35 7.68
N ALA A 20 -1.61 -2.30 8.21
CA ALA A 20 -2.74 -1.64 7.60
C ALA A 20 -2.24 -0.59 6.60
N TYR A 21 -2.39 -0.88 5.31
CA TYR A 21 -2.16 0.09 4.24
C TYR A 21 -3.46 0.85 3.99
N LYS A 22 -3.41 2.19 3.96
CA LYS A 22 -4.57 3.02 3.63
C LYS A 22 -4.55 3.39 2.15
N ALA A 23 -5.73 3.68 1.62
CA ALA A 23 -5.90 4.26 0.29
C ALA A 23 -5.03 5.51 0.12
N GLY A 24 -4.27 5.57 -0.98
CA GLY A 24 -3.38 6.69 -1.31
C GLY A 24 -1.91 6.48 -0.93
N MET A 25 -1.57 5.48 -0.10
CA MET A 25 -0.18 5.21 0.27
C MET A 25 0.62 4.61 -0.88
N VAL A 26 1.86 5.07 -1.06
CA VAL A 26 2.80 4.54 -2.05
C VAL A 26 4.01 3.97 -1.33
N GLU A 27 3.95 2.68 -1.04
CA GLU A 27 4.95 1.99 -0.25
C GLU A 27 5.72 0.97 -1.10
N THR A 28 6.97 0.74 -0.71
CA THR A 28 7.75 -0.35 -1.29
C THR A 28 7.45 -1.62 -0.50
N VAL A 29 6.62 -2.48 -1.07
CA VAL A 29 6.19 -3.72 -0.43
C VAL A 29 6.94 -4.93 -0.98
N LYS A 30 6.87 -6.01 -0.20
CA LYS A 30 7.33 -7.34 -0.63
C LYS A 30 6.49 -7.78 -1.82
N ARG A 31 7.11 -8.52 -2.75
CA ARG A 31 6.46 -8.99 -3.99
C ARG A 31 5.13 -9.68 -3.73
N ALA A 32 5.11 -10.64 -2.79
CA ALA A 32 3.89 -11.34 -2.37
C ALA A 32 2.76 -10.38 -1.95
N CYS A 33 3.04 -9.35 -1.14
CA CYS A 33 2.04 -8.37 -0.73
C CYS A 33 1.54 -7.51 -1.90
N GLY A 34 2.46 -7.08 -2.78
CA GLY A 34 2.11 -6.28 -3.94
C GLY A 34 1.24 -7.04 -4.93
N GLU A 35 1.59 -8.31 -5.20
CA GLU A 35 0.81 -9.19 -6.07
C GLU A 35 -0.57 -9.50 -5.47
N ASP A 36 -0.66 -9.79 -4.17
CA ASP A 36 -1.95 -9.97 -3.48
C ASP A 36 -2.84 -8.73 -3.58
N ALA A 37 -2.27 -7.55 -3.31
CA ALA A 37 -3.02 -6.29 -3.31
C ALA A 37 -3.47 -5.89 -4.73
N VAL A 38 -2.61 -6.12 -5.74
CA VAL A 38 -2.95 -5.91 -7.15
C VAL A 38 -3.98 -6.92 -7.64
N ALA A 39 -3.85 -8.20 -7.28
CA ALA A 39 -4.79 -9.25 -7.64
C ALA A 39 -6.19 -9.00 -7.05
N LYS A 40 -6.25 -8.38 -5.87
CA LYS A 40 -7.51 -7.96 -5.22
C LYS A 40 -8.06 -6.63 -5.74
N GLY A 41 -7.36 -5.95 -6.64
CA GLY A 41 -7.74 -4.63 -7.16
C GLY A 41 -7.57 -3.48 -6.15
N LYS A 42 -6.97 -3.74 -4.99
CA LYS A 42 -6.76 -2.76 -3.90
C LYS A 42 -5.49 -1.92 -4.08
N ALA A 43 -4.61 -2.31 -5.00
CA ALA A 43 -3.38 -1.58 -5.31
C ALA A 43 -3.03 -1.61 -6.80
N VAL A 44 -2.22 -0.65 -7.21
CA VAL A 44 -1.72 -0.49 -8.57
C VAL A 44 -0.20 -0.54 -8.56
N GLU A 45 0.41 -1.35 -9.43
CA GLU A 45 1.88 -1.36 -9.57
C GLU A 45 2.37 -0.02 -10.13
N VAL A 46 3.25 0.64 -9.39
CA VAL A 46 3.89 1.89 -9.81
C VAL A 46 5.28 1.54 -10.32
N MET A 47 5.41 1.26 -11.62
CA MET A 47 6.74 1.16 -12.23
C MET A 47 7.43 2.53 -12.21
N PRO A 48 8.73 2.60 -11.88
CA PRO A 48 9.51 3.81 -12.01
C PRO A 48 9.83 4.07 -13.49
N ARG A 49 8.83 4.45 -14.28
CA ARG A 49 9.07 5.09 -15.58
C ARG A 49 8.81 6.57 -15.39
N GLY A 50 9.87 7.37 -15.56
CA GLY A 50 9.82 8.80 -15.37
C GLY A 50 8.61 9.41 -16.08
N ARG A 51 7.91 10.30 -15.37
CA ARG A 51 6.82 11.19 -15.80
C ARG A 51 5.41 10.77 -15.32
N LYS A 52 4.94 11.56 -14.36
CA LYS A 52 3.54 11.93 -14.02
C LYS A 52 2.61 10.80 -13.55
N ALA A 53 2.60 10.60 -12.23
CA ALA A 53 1.36 10.31 -11.52
C ALA A 53 1.09 11.46 -10.55
N LYS A 54 0.22 12.39 -10.95
CA LYS A 54 -0.33 13.42 -10.07
C LYS A 54 -1.27 12.77 -9.05
N ALA A 55 -1.20 13.31 -7.83
CA ALA A 55 -2.24 13.36 -6.79
C ALA A 55 -2.82 12.02 -6.31
N VAL A 56 -2.78 11.78 -4.99
CA VAL A 56 -3.91 12.10 -4.12
C VAL A 56 -3.31 12.43 -2.74
N LYS A 57 -3.77 13.55 -2.20
CA LYS A 57 -3.54 14.06 -0.85
C LYS A 57 -4.59 13.39 0.02
N GLU A 58 -4.23 12.59 1.02
CA GLU A 58 -5.01 12.58 2.24
C GLU A 58 -4.23 12.05 3.45
N GLU A 59 -4.21 12.94 4.42
CA GLU A 59 -3.79 12.81 5.81
C GLU A 59 -4.81 11.97 6.56
N GLN A 60 -4.36 10.98 7.35
CA GLN A 60 -5.13 10.45 8.47
C GLN A 60 -4.27 9.63 9.43
N ALA A 61 -3.87 10.33 10.50
CA ALA A 61 -4.03 9.96 11.91
C ALA A 61 -3.58 8.56 12.38
N ASN A 62 -2.57 8.60 13.25
CA ASN A 62 -2.53 8.14 14.65
C ASN A 62 -3.09 6.74 15.00
N GLY A 63 -2.29 5.97 15.75
CA GLY A 63 -2.74 4.76 16.42
C GLY A 63 -1.62 3.97 17.08
N ASP A 64 -1.05 4.55 18.15
CA ASP A 64 -0.62 3.89 19.41
C ASP A 64 -0.09 2.44 19.39
N GLN A 65 1.14 2.27 19.91
CA GLN A 65 1.66 1.17 20.74
C GLN A 65 3.20 1.31 20.80
N GLN A 66 3.89 1.57 21.90
CA GLN A 66 3.64 1.37 23.33
C GLN A 66 4.52 2.33 24.17
#